data_AF-A0A846PWF4-F1
#
_entry.id   AF-A0A846PWF4-F1
#
_cell.length_a   1.000
_cell.length_b   1.000
_cell.length_c   1.000
_cell.angle_alpha   90.00
_cell.angle_beta   90.00
_cell.angle_gamma   90.00
#
_symmetry.space_group_name_H-M   'P 1'
#
loop_
_entity.id
_entity.type
_entity.pdbx_description
1 polymer ?
#
loop_
_entity_poly.entity_id
_entity_poly.type
_entity_poly.pdbx_seq_one_letter_code
_entity_poly.pdbx_strand_id
1 'polypeptide(L)' 'MEQLHHNGVLVPEPYKGQGLTVKVKGETLQLTEEQEERAMAWAKKIGTPYVEDPVFAENFH' A
#
# COMPACT_ATOMS: atom_id res chain seq x y z
N MET A 1 14.25 -32.19 29.05
CA MET A 1 14.73 -31.08 28.20
C MET A 1 13.54 -30.62 27.39
N GLU A 2 13.18 -29.34 27.45
CA GLU A 2 12.07 -28.81 26.67
C GLU A 2 12.63 -28.26 25.35
N GLN A 3 11.98 -28.57 24.23
CA GLN A 3 12.38 -28.14 22.89
C GLN A 3 11.15 -27.64 22.12
N LEU A 4 11.36 -26.59 21.31
CA LEU A 4 10.35 -26.04 20.40
C LEU A 4 10.87 -26.13 18.97
N HIS A 5 10.09 -26.73 18.08
CA HIS A 5 10.38 -26.86 16.64
C HIS A 5 9.26 -26.16 15.86
N HIS A 6 9.60 -25.24 14.96
CA HIS A 6 8.64 -24.53 14.11
C HIS A 6 9.22 -24.21 12.73
N ASN A 7 8.34 -23.96 11.75
CA ASN A 7 8.70 -23.77 10.34
C ASN A 7 8.87 -22.29 9.94
N GLY A 8 9.24 -21.43 10.88
CA GLY A 8 9.30 -19.99 10.65
C GLY A 8 7.93 -19.35 10.39
N VAL A 9 7.92 -18.25 9.64
CA VAL A 9 6.74 -17.46 9.29
C VAL A 9 6.51 -17.50 7.79
N LEU A 10 5.25 -17.43 7.36
CA LEU A 10 4.89 -17.25 5.95
C LEU A 10 4.79 -15.74 5.66
N VAL A 11 5.62 -15.27 4.71
CA VAL A 11 5.61 -13.88 4.24
C VAL A 11 4.90 -13.85 2.88
N PRO A 12 3.99 -12.89 2.63
CA PRO A 12 3.36 -12.75 1.32
C PRO A 12 4.38 -12.43 0.22
N GLU A 13 4.01 -12.71 -1.04
CA GLU A 13 4.82 -12.27 -2.17
C GLU A 13 4.94 -10.74 -2.22
N PRO A 14 6.08 -10.20 -2.68
CA PRO A 14 6.21 -8.77 -2.96
C PRO A 14 5.17 -8.30 -3.98
N TYR A 15 4.76 -7.04 -3.87
CA TYR A 15 3.94 -6.40 -4.88
C TYR A 15 4.63 -6.42 -6.25
N LYS A 16 3.84 -6.61 -7.31
CA LYS A 16 4.31 -6.57 -8.71
C LYS A 16 3.60 -5.42 -9.40
N GLY A 17 4.38 -4.45 -9.89
CA GLY A 17 3.82 -3.28 -10.54
C GLY A 17 3.05 -3.61 -11.81
N GLN A 18 1.96 -2.89 -12.04
CA GLN A 18 1.14 -2.96 -13.26
C GLN A 18 1.42 -1.77 -14.20
N GLY A 19 2.31 -0.86 -13.81
CA GLY A 19 2.65 0.32 -14.60
C GLY A 19 1.59 1.41 -14.51
N LEU A 20 0.93 1.53 -13.35
CA LEU A 20 -0.12 2.51 -13.15
C LEU A 20 0.42 3.94 -13.19
N THR A 21 -0.46 4.85 -13.57
CA THR A 21 -0.18 6.28 -13.61
C THR A 21 -1.19 7.04 -12.77
N VAL A 22 -0.77 8.18 -12.24
CA VAL A 22 -1.64 9.11 -11.52
C VAL A 22 -1.51 10.50 -12.12
N LYS A 23 -2.60 11.27 -12.06
CA LYS A 23 -2.61 12.66 -12.51
C LYS A 23 -2.49 13.59 -11.31
N VAL A 24 -1.38 14.31 -11.21
CA VAL A 24 -1.12 15.26 -10.13
C VAL A 24 -1.00 16.66 -10.73
N LYS A 25 -1.88 17.58 -10.31
CA LYS A 25 -1.88 18.98 -10.78
C LYS A 25 -1.87 19.15 -12.32
N GLY A 26 -2.45 18.20 -13.04
CA GLY A 26 -2.50 18.22 -14.51
C GLY A 26 -1.48 17.33 -15.20
N GLU A 27 -0.41 16.93 -14.51
CA GLU A 27 0.66 16.10 -15.06
C GLU A 27 0.40 14.61 -14.80
N THR A 28 0.65 13.78 -15.81
CA THR A 28 0.58 12.32 -15.67
C THR A 28 1.95 11.80 -15.23
N LEU A 29 1.99 11.16 -14.08
CA LEU A 29 3.19 10.56 -13.51
C LEU A 29 3.05 9.04 -13.51
N GLN A 30 4.08 8.35 -13.98
CA GLN A 30 4.18 6.90 -13.84
C GLN A 30 4.75 6.55 -12.46
N LEU A 31 4.08 5.64 -11.76
CA LEU A 31 4.47 5.25 -10.42
C LEU A 31 5.60 4.22 -10.45
N THR A 32 6.49 4.28 -9.46
CA THR A 32 7.35 3.13 -9.12
C THR A 32 6.51 2.02 -8.50
N GLU A 33 7.01 0.78 -8.47
CA GLU A 33 6.27 -0.35 -7.86
C GLU A 33 5.88 -0.07 -6.40
N GLU A 34 6.79 0.54 -5.62
CA GLU A 34 6.53 0.92 -4.23
C GLU A 34 5.44 2.00 -4.12
N GLN A 35 5.50 3.04 -4.97
CA GLN A 35 4.48 4.07 -4.99
C GLN A 35 3.12 3.52 -5.43
N GLU A 36 3.12 2.60 -6.39
CA GLU A 36 1.92 1.92 -6.87
C GLU A 36 1.27 1.08 -5.76
N GLU A 37 2.06 0.31 -5.01
CA GLU A 37 1.57 -0.47 -3.88
C GLU A 37 0.89 0.44 -2.83
N ARG A 38 1.52 1.55 -2.46
CA ARG A 38 0.97 2.53 -1.51
C ARG A 38 -0.29 3.21 -2.07
N ALA A 39 -0.28 3.62 -3.33
CA ALA A 39 -1.45 4.21 -3.98
C ALA A 39 -2.63 3.24 -4.04
N MET A 40 -2.39 1.95 -4.28
CA MET A 40 -3.42 0.92 -4.25
C MET A 40 -3.94 0.68 -2.83
N ALA A 41 -3.09 0.77 -1.80
CA ALA A 41 -3.51 0.72 -0.41
C ALA A 41 -4.44 1.89 -0.06
N TRP A 42 -4.18 3.11 -0.56
CA TRP A 42 -5.08 4.26 -0.44
C TRP A 42 -6.40 4.03 -1.18
N ALA A 43 -6.33 3.59 -2.43
CA ALA A 43 -7.49 3.37 -3.27
C ALA A 43 -8.50 2.39 -2.64
N LYS A 44 -8.02 1.36 -1.94
CA LYS A 44 -8.85 0.41 -1.18
C LYS A 44 -9.62 1.05 -0.02
N LYS A 45 -9.23 2.24 0.45
CA LYS A 45 -9.90 2.97 1.54
C LYS A 45 -10.94 3.97 1.03
N ILE A 46 -10.96 4.28 -0.27
CA ILE A 46 -11.96 5.17 -0.87
C ILE A 46 -13.36 4.60 -0.60
N GLY A 47 -14.27 5.46 -0.11
CA GLY A 47 -15.62 5.07 0.29
C GLY A 47 -15.73 4.51 1.71
N THR A 48 -14.63 4.49 2.47
CA THR A 48 -14.64 4.18 3.91
C THR A 48 -14.46 5.47 4.74
N PRO A 49 -14.90 5.50 6.01
CA PRO A 49 -14.71 6.67 6.87
C PRO A 49 -13.24 7.09 7.07
N TYR A 50 -12.28 6.19 6.82
CA TYR A 50 -10.86 6.49 6.95
C TYR A 50 -10.40 7.61 6.03
N VAL A 51 -10.94 7.71 4.82
CA VAL A 51 -10.53 8.74 3.86
C VAL A 51 -11.02 10.14 4.27
N GLU A 52 -12.10 10.20 5.05
CA GLU A 52 -12.64 11.46 5.58
C GLU A 52 -11.94 11.89 6.88
N ASP A 53 -11.14 11.02 7.51
CA ASP A 53 -10.37 11.35 8.70
C ASP A 53 -9.08 12.11 8.30
N PRO A 54 -8.97 13.41 8.64
CA PRO A 54 -7.80 14.20 8.28
C PRO A 54 -6.50 13.68 8.92
N VAL A 55 -6.57 13.05 10.10
CA VAL A 55 -5.40 12.47 10.77
C VAL A 55 -4.93 11.22 10.03
N PHE A 56 -5.86 10.41 9.52
CA PHE A 56 -5.52 9.26 8.68
C PHE A 56 -4.93 9.70 7.34
N ALA A 57 -5.57 10.67 6.69
CA ALA A 57 -5.11 11.22 5.41
C ALA A 57 -3.74 11.88 5.53
N GLU A 58 -3.47 12.58 6.65
CA GLU A 58 -2.15 13.08 6.96
C GLU A 58 -1.19 11.90 7.07
N ASN A 59 -1.33 10.97 8.02
CA ASN A 59 -0.36 9.88 8.23
C ASN A 59 -0.08 8.94 7.03
N PHE A 60 -0.91 8.96 5.99
CA PHE A 60 -0.75 8.10 4.82
C PHE A 60 0.40 8.54 3.87
N HIS A 61 0.95 9.75 4.03
CA HIS A 61 1.96 10.33 3.13
C HIS A 61 3.19 9.44 2.82
#